data_AF-F7PIT3-F1
#
_entry.id   AF-F7PIT3-F1
#
_cell.length_a   1.000
_cell.length_b   1.000
_cell.length_c   1.000
_cell.angle_alpha   90.00
_cell.angle_beta   90.00
_cell.angle_gamma   90.00
#
_symmetry.space_group_name_H-M   'P 1'
#
loop_
_entity.id
_entity.type
_entity.pdbx_description
1 polymer ?
#
loop_
_entity_poly.entity_id
_entity_poly.type
_entity_poly.pdbx_seq_one_letter_code
_entity_poly.pdbx_strand_id
1 'polypeptide(L)' 'MSEYTVTGTFQARDGWQSFETEIEAPNENVAEEHTLAEFGSQHGLKRSQIEIEGVDA' A
#
# COMPACT_ATOMS: atom_id res chain seq x y z
N MET A 1 -17.14 -7.71 -1.48
CA MET A 1 -15.98 -6.92 -1.03
C MET A 1 -15.41 -7.65 0.16
N SER A 2 -14.10 -7.76 0.21
CA SER A 2 -13.36 -8.33 1.34
C SER A 2 -12.37 -7.27 1.82
N GLU A 3 -12.04 -7.31 3.10
CA GLU A 3 -10.96 -6.52 3.69
C GLU A 3 -9.65 -7.29 3.52
N TYR A 4 -8.57 -6.57 3.20
CA TYR A 4 -7.23 -7.13 3.08
C TYR A 4 -6.27 -6.30 3.93
N THR A 5 -5.36 -6.96 4.62
CA THR A 5 -4.21 -6.32 5.25
C THR A 5 -3.06 -6.27 4.25
N VAL A 6 -2.59 -5.07 3.92
CA VAL A 6 -1.45 -4.85 3.03
C VAL A 6 -0.27 -4.32 3.83
N THR A 7 0.87 -4.98 3.72
CA THR A 7 2.12 -4.60 4.37
C THR A 7 3.17 -4.22 3.35
N GLY A 8 4.06 -3.30 3.74
CA GLY A 8 5.16 -2.90 2.88
C GLY A 8 5.97 -1.75 3.45
N THR A 9 6.73 -1.09 2.57
CA THR A 9 7.49 0.11 2.91
C THR A 9 7.26 1.24 1.91
N PHE A 10 7.46 2.49 2.35
CA PHE A 10 7.40 3.66 1.49
C PHE A 10 8.54 4.64 1.78
N GLN A 11 8.93 5.42 0.77
CA GLN A 11 10.01 6.40 0.91
C GLN A 11 9.50 7.69 1.57
N ALA A 12 9.71 7.81 2.88
CA ALA A 12 9.46 9.02 3.64
C ALA A 12 10.64 10.00 3.57
N ARG A 13 10.50 11.14 4.24
CA ARG A 13 11.53 12.21 4.29
C ARG A 13 12.88 11.71 4.82
N ASP A 14 12.86 10.86 5.86
CA ASP A 14 14.06 10.41 6.56
C ASP A 14 14.50 8.99 6.16
N GLY A 15 13.93 8.45 5.06
CA GLY A 15 14.25 7.12 4.53
C GLY A 15 13.00 6.25 4.35
N TRP A 16 13.23 4.95 4.14
CA TRP A 16 12.16 3.97 4.02
C TRP A 16 11.49 3.72 5.38
N GLN A 17 10.16 3.72 5.40
CA GLN A 17 9.33 3.42 6.58
C GLN A 17 8.35 2.31 6.25
N SER A 18 8.17 1.37 7.18
CA SER A 18 7.18 0.30 7.06
C SER A 18 5.76 0.82 7.28
N PHE A 19 4.79 0.17 6.63
CA PHE A 19 3.38 0.39 6.85
C PHE A 19 2.62 -0.94 6.90
N GLU A 20 1.45 -0.88 7.53
CA GLU A 20 0.40 -1.89 7.49
C GLU A 20 -0.91 -1.11 7.35
N THR A 21 -1.78 -1.53 6.44
CA THR A 21 -3.07 -0.88 6.20
C THR A 21 -4.15 -1.87 5.82
N GLU A 22 -5.38 -1.58 6.22
CA GLU A 22 -6.57 -2.33 5.81
C GLU A 22 -7.16 -1.70 4.55
N ILE A 23 -7.49 -2.52 3.54
CA ILE A 23 -8.03 -2.09 2.25
C ILE A 23 -9.23 -2.95 1.88
N GLU A 24 -10.38 -2.33 1.61
CA GLU A 24 -11.51 -3.02 1.01
C GLU A 24 -11.32 -3.19 -0.50
N ALA A 25 -11.33 -4.44 -0.98
CA ALA A 25 -11.15 -4.74 -2.39
C ALA A 25 -11.95 -5.98 -2.84
N PRO A 26 -12.17 -6.17 -4.15
CA PRO A 26 -12.74 -7.40 -4.69
C PRO A 26 -11.75 -8.58 -4.75
N ASN A 27 -10.43 -8.34 -4.69
CA ASN A 27 -9.36 -9.34 -4.66
C ASN A 27 -8.02 -8.70 -4.26
N GLU A 28 -7.00 -9.53 -3.97
CA GLU A 28 -5.64 -9.10 -3.56
C GLU A 28 -4.98 -8.14 -4.55
N ASN A 29 -5.05 -8.40 -5.87
CA ASN A 29 -4.44 -7.51 -6.87
C ASN A 29 -5.06 -6.10 -6.85
N VAL A 30 -6.37 -6.00 -6.59
CA VAL A 30 -7.03 -4.70 -6.46
C VAL A 30 -6.72 -4.05 -5.12
N ALA A 31 -6.50 -4.81 -4.04
CA ALA A 31 -6.02 -4.28 -2.77
C ALA A 31 -4.64 -3.63 -2.90
N GLU A 32 -3.72 -4.27 -3.63
CA GLU A 32 -2.41 -3.72 -3.98
C GLU A 32 -2.53 -2.42 -4.78
N GLU A 33 -3.34 -2.39 -5.85
CA GLU A 33 -3.53 -1.16 -6.64
C GLU A 33 -4.18 -0.02 -5.85
N HIS A 34 -5.14 -0.31 -4.96
CA HIS A 34 -5.71 0.69 -4.06
C HIS A 34 -4.65 1.23 -3.10
N THR A 35 -3.82 0.37 -2.52
CA THR A 35 -2.71 0.78 -1.66
C THR A 35 -1.76 1.75 -2.38
N LEU A 36 -1.34 1.42 -3.60
CA LEU A 36 -0.47 2.28 -4.40
C LEU A 36 -1.12 3.64 -4.72
N ALA A 37 -2.41 3.65 -5.05
CA ALA A 37 -3.16 4.86 -5.36
C ALA A 37 -3.36 5.76 -4.12
N GLU A 38 -3.71 5.17 -2.98
CA GLU A 38 -3.93 5.89 -1.74
C GLU A 38 -2.63 6.50 -1.20
N PHE A 39 -1.54 5.73 -1.13
CA PHE A 39 -0.25 6.25 -0.71
C PHE A 39 0.28 7.32 -1.67
N GLY A 40 0.09 7.13 -2.98
CA GLY A 40 0.44 8.13 -3.98
C GLY A 40 -0.32 9.45 -3.79
N SER A 41 -1.63 9.37 -3.52
CA SER A 41 -2.51 10.52 -3.30
C SER A 41 -2.22 11.26 -1.99
N GLN A 42 -2.09 10.52 -0.88
CA GLN A 42 -1.94 11.09 0.46
C GLN A 42 -0.53 11.63 0.73
N HIS A 43 0.50 10.99 0.16
CA HIS A 43 1.90 11.30 0.45
C HIS A 43 2.67 11.88 -0.76
N GLY A 44 2.04 11.99 -1.93
CA GLY A 44 2.69 12.49 -3.15
C GLY A 44 3.78 11.56 -3.68
N LEU A 45 3.66 10.26 -3.42
CA LEU A 45 4.65 9.26 -3.77
C LEU A 45 4.46 8.75 -5.21
N LYS A 46 5.57 8.46 -5.89
CA LYS A 46 5.55 7.65 -7.10
C LYS A 46 5.39 6.18 -6.72
N ARG A 47 4.82 5.37 -7.63
CA ARG A 47 4.74 3.91 -7.45
C ARG A 47 6.10 3.27 -7.14
N SER A 48 7.20 3.79 -7.69
CA SER A 48 8.55 3.29 -7.41
C SER A 48 9.10 3.64 -6.02
N GLN A 49 8.36 4.43 -5.24
CA GLN A 49 8.69 4.85 -3.87
C GLN A 49 7.83 4.13 -2.83
N ILE A 50 7.13 3.07 -3.25
CA ILE A 50 6.29 2.21 -2.44
C ILE A 50 6.67 0.78 -2.82
N GLU A 51 6.92 -0.07 -1.85
CA GLU A 51 7.22 -1.48 -2.03
C GLU A 51 6.24 -2.28 -1.19
N ILE A 52 5.39 -3.09 -1.83
CA ILE A 52 4.43 -3.96 -1.15
C ILE A 52 5.12 -5.29 -0.89
N GLU A 53 5.10 -5.72 0.35
CA GLU A 53 5.74 -6.95 0.82
C GLU A 53 4.75 -8.11 0.97
N GLY A 54 3.48 -7.81 1.30
CA GLY A 54 2.44 -8.83 1.48
C GLY A 54 1.02 -8.27 1.38
N VAL A 55 0.10 -9.14 0.97
CA VAL A 55 -1.35 -8.92 0.96
C VAL A 55 -2.01 -10.15 1.57
N ASP A 56 -2.69 -9.98 2.69
CA ASP A 56 -3.37 -11.02 3.46
C ASP A 56 -4.86 -10.70 3.61
N ALA A 57 -5.71 -11.71 3.71
CA ALA A 57 -7.18 -11.59 3.78
C ALA A 57 -7.76 -11.98 5.15
#